data_AF-A0A964AD91-F1
#
_entry.id   AF-A0A964AD91-F1
#
_cell.length_a   1.000
_cell.length_b   1.000
_cell.length_c   1.000
_cell.angle_alpha   90.00
_cell.angle_beta   90.00
_cell.angle_gamma   90.00
#
_symmetry.space_group_name_H-M   'P 1'
#
loop_
_entity.id
_entity.type
_entity.pdbx_description
1 polymer ?
#
loop_
_entity_poly.entity_id
_entity_poly.type
_entity_poly.pdbx_seq_one_letter_code
_entity_poly.pdbx_strand_id
1 'polypeptide(L)'
;MTIIINRLQQAAAPAGSNTMIVCLCHSISDREVREHVEHGCRTVGQVGRACGAGTDCGQCVNQLARMVRAAAPSSPGGEPGVPIAQQPRVL
;
A
#
# COMPACT_ATOMS: atom_id res chain seq x y z
N MET A 1 -26.49 11.20 25.18
CA MET A 1 -26.71 10.35 23.98
C MET A 1 -25.60 10.69 22.98
N THR A 2 -24.34 10.51 23.40
CA THR A 2 -23.53 9.30 23.11
C THR A 2 -23.31 9.24 21.61
N ILE A 3 -22.17 9.67 21.07
CA ILE A 3 -20.97 8.83 21.02
C ILE A 3 -19.70 9.69 20.97
N ILE A 4 -18.73 9.24 21.78
CA ILE A 4 -17.30 9.52 21.77
C ILE A 4 -16.68 8.94 20.48
N ILE A 5 -15.90 9.72 19.73
CA ILE A 5 -14.62 9.23 19.16
C ILE A 5 -13.71 10.40 18.81
N ASN A 6 -12.87 10.73 19.79
CA ASN A 6 -11.52 11.20 19.58
C ASN A 6 -10.76 10.22 18.65
N ARG A 7 -10.17 10.70 17.57
CA ARG A 7 -9.00 10.07 16.96
C ARG A 7 -7.94 11.11 16.63
N LEU A 8 -7.26 11.56 17.68
CA LEU A 8 -5.82 11.80 17.61
C LEU A 8 -5.14 10.57 16.96
N GLN A 9 -4.75 10.68 15.69
CA GLN A 9 -3.68 9.87 15.07
C GLN A 9 -3.31 10.45 13.70
N GLN A 10 -2.71 11.65 13.67
CA GLN A 10 -1.94 12.10 12.51
C GLN A 10 -0.51 11.62 12.72
N ALA A 11 -0.21 10.42 12.24
CA ALA A 11 1.15 9.94 12.13
C ALA A 11 1.43 9.61 10.67
N ALA A 12 2.39 10.36 10.13
CA ALA A 12 3.14 10.14 8.90
C ALA A 12 2.41 10.45 7.58
N ALA A 13 2.16 11.75 7.35
CA ALA A 13 2.55 12.29 6.06
C ALA A 13 4.06 12.17 5.94
N PRO A 14 4.57 11.76 4.78
CA PRO A 14 5.95 12.04 4.46
C PRO A 14 6.03 12.98 3.28
N ALA A 15 6.39 14.21 3.64
CA ALA A 15 6.79 15.26 2.73
C ALA A 15 7.75 14.72 1.66
N GLY A 16 7.49 15.18 0.44
CA GLY A 16 8.11 14.67 -0.77
C GLY A 16 9.63 14.79 -0.79
N SER A 17 10.22 13.80 -1.45
CA SER A 17 11.51 13.87 -2.12
C SER A 17 11.50 12.77 -3.17
N ASN A 18 10.96 13.10 -4.35
CA ASN A 18 10.92 12.29 -5.58
C ASN A 18 10.42 10.83 -5.46
N THR A 19 9.11 10.66 -5.35
CA THR A 19 8.43 9.35 -5.36
C THR A 19 8.04 8.96 -6.80
N MET A 20 8.35 7.72 -7.21
CA MET A 20 7.98 7.17 -8.52
C MET A 20 6.56 6.59 -8.44
N ILE A 21 5.69 6.93 -9.39
CA ILE A 21 4.40 6.23 -9.53
C ILE A 21 4.63 4.84 -10.11
N VAL A 22 4.14 3.82 -9.41
CA VAL A 22 4.22 2.42 -9.81
C VAL A 22 2.93 1.96 -10.49
N CYS A 23 1.77 2.38 -9.99
CA CYS A 23 0.46 2.05 -10.57
C CYS A 23 -0.24 3.31 -11.03
N LEU A 24 -0.42 3.49 -12.34
CA LEU A 24 -1.11 4.66 -12.88
C LEU A 24 -2.63 4.60 -12.67
N CYS A 25 -3.25 3.42 -12.77
CA CYS A 25 -4.70 3.24 -12.59
C CYS A 25 -5.19 3.75 -11.23
N HIS A 26 -4.45 3.45 -10.18
CA HIS A 26 -4.79 3.82 -8.81
C HIS A 26 -3.89 4.93 -8.24
N SER A 27 -3.01 5.52 -9.06
CA SER A 27 -2.04 6.54 -8.65
C SER A 27 -1.16 6.12 -7.46
N ILE A 28 -0.77 4.84 -7.39
CA ILE A 28 0.01 4.28 -6.28
C ILE A 28 1.49 4.52 -6.52
N SER A 29 2.13 5.04 -5.48
CA SER A 29 3.55 5.38 -5.43
C SER A 29 4.43 4.21 -4.99
N ASP A 30 5.71 4.20 -5.39
CA ASP A 30 6.70 3.20 -4.94
C ASP A 30 6.85 3.20 -3.41
N ARG A 31 6.77 4.39 -2.82
CA ARG A 31 6.76 4.59 -1.39
C ARG A 31 5.57 3.94 -0.71
N GLU A 32 4.38 4.15 -1.26
CA GLU A 32 3.13 3.59 -0.73
C GLU A 32 3.18 2.06 -0.79
N VAL A 33 3.68 1.50 -1.90
CA VAL A 33 3.93 0.05 -1.99
C VAL A 33 4.90 -0.44 -0.93
N ARG A 34 6.00 0.28 -0.69
CA ARG A 34 6.98 -0.05 0.36
C ARG A 34 6.34 -0.05 1.74
N GLU A 35 5.55 0.97 2.04
CA GLU A 35 4.81 1.07 3.30
C GLU A 35 3.89 -0.14 3.49
N HIS A 36 3.09 -0.52 2.48
CA HIS A 36 2.27 -1.73 2.54
C HIS A 36 3.10 -3.00 2.79
N VAL A 37 4.28 -3.10 2.21
CA VAL A 37 5.19 -4.25 2.41
C VAL A 37 5.79 -4.25 3.81
N GLU A 38 6.20 -3.09 4.33
CA GLU A 38 6.66 -2.91 5.71
C GLU A 38 5.56 -3.28 6.71
N HIS A 39 4.31 -2.96 6.38
CA HIS A 39 3.12 -3.33 7.15
C HIS A 39 2.70 -4.81 7.01
N GLY A 40 3.45 -5.62 6.26
CA GLY A 40 3.27 -7.07 6.20
C GLY A 40 2.77 -7.62 4.87
N CYS A 41 2.59 -6.81 3.83
CA CYS A 41 2.27 -7.33 2.50
C CYS A 41 3.48 -8.06 1.90
N ARG A 42 3.33 -9.36 1.63
CA ARG A 42 4.37 -10.24 1.07
C ARG A 42 4.03 -10.79 -0.30
N THR A 43 2.85 -10.45 -0.84
CA THR A 43 2.45 -10.83 -2.20
C THR A 43 1.81 -9.66 -2.94
N VAL A 44 1.84 -9.69 -4.28
CA VAL A 44 1.16 -8.67 -5.11
C VAL A 44 -0.33 -8.65 -4.83
N GLY A 45 -0.95 -9.80 -4.60
CA GLY A 45 -2.37 -9.89 -4.22
C GLY A 45 -2.67 -9.21 -2.88
N GLN A 46 -1.77 -9.31 -1.90
CA GLN A 46 -1.90 -8.60 -0.63
C GLN A 46 -1.76 -7.08 -0.82
N VAL A 47 -0.78 -6.65 -1.61
CA VAL A 47 -0.63 -5.23 -1.97
C VAL A 47 -1.88 -4.72 -2.71
N GLY A 48 -2.39 -5.46 -3.69
CA GLY A 48 -3.62 -5.11 -4.42
C GLY A 48 -4.85 -5.08 -3.52
N ARG A 49 -4.94 -5.95 -2.51
CA ARG A 49 -6.02 -5.89 -1.50
C ARG A 49 -5.86 -4.72 -0.54
N ALA A 50 -4.63 -4.32 -0.24
CA ALA A 50 -4.34 -3.20 0.66
C ALA A 50 -4.53 -1.84 -0.02
N CYS A 51 -4.23 -1.75 -1.32
CA CYS A 51 -4.19 -0.47 -2.03
C CYS A 51 -4.64 -0.44 -3.50
N GLY A 52 -5.28 -1.50 -3.99
CA GLY A 52 -5.76 -1.57 -5.39
C GLY A 52 -4.65 -1.74 -6.44
N ALA A 53 -3.37 -1.65 -6.08
CA ALA A 53 -2.30 -1.79 -7.06
C ALA A 53 -2.35 -3.17 -7.76
N GLY A 54 -2.43 -3.17 -9.09
CA GLY A 54 -2.45 -4.40 -9.90
C GLY A 54 -3.82 -5.05 -10.07
N THR A 55 -4.93 -4.41 -9.65
CA THR A 55 -6.29 -4.96 -9.82
C THR A 55 -7.00 -4.54 -11.12
N ASP A 56 -6.45 -3.55 -11.85
CA ASP A 56 -7.03 -3.02 -13.11
C ASP A 56 -6.31 -3.54 -14.35
N CYS A 57 -5.43 -2.75 -14.96
CA CYS A 57 -4.79 -3.08 -16.24
C CYS A 57 -3.63 -4.08 -16.14
N GLY A 58 -3.18 -4.40 -14.91
CA GLY A 58 -2.11 -5.37 -14.65
C GLY A 58 -0.67 -4.94 -15.02
N GLN A 59 -0.45 -3.81 -15.68
CA GLN A 59 0.88 -3.39 -16.17
C GLN A 59 1.93 -3.26 -15.05
N CYS A 60 1.50 -2.84 -13.86
CA CYS A 60 2.37 -2.66 -12.70
C CYS A 60 2.69 -3.97 -11.94
N VAL A 61 2.03 -5.09 -12.24
CA VAL A 61 2.14 -6.35 -11.48
C VAL A 61 3.57 -6.90 -11.44
N ASN A 62 4.28 -6.87 -12.57
CA ASN A 62 5.68 -7.31 -12.63
C ASN A 62 6.59 -6.44 -11.74
N GLN A 63 6.37 -5.12 -11.75
CA GLN A 63 7.15 -4.18 -10.93
C GLN A 63 6.81 -4.34 -9.44
N LEU A 64 5.53 -4.49 -9.09
CA LEU A 64 5.07 -4.81 -7.74
C LEU A 64 5.74 -6.09 -7.23
N ALA A 65 5.75 -7.15 -8.03
CA ALA A 65 6.35 -8.42 -7.65
C ALA A 65 7.86 -8.29 -7.39
N ARG A 66 8.57 -7.47 -8.16
CA ARG A 66 10.01 -7.18 -7.92
C ARG A 66 10.21 -6.44 -6.59
N MET A 67 9.41 -5.42 -6.31
CA MET A 67 9.54 -4.65 -5.07
C MET A 67 9.20 -5.49 -3.83
N VAL A 68 8.12 -6.26 -3.87
CA VAL A 68 7.71 -7.16 -2.78
C VAL A 68 8.80 -8.21 -2.50
N ARG A 69 9.38 -8.81 -3.55
CA ARG A 69 10.50 -9.75 -3.39
C ARG A 69 11.76 -9.09 -2.83
N ALA A 70 12.08 -7.88 -3.28
CA ALA A 70 13.25 -7.14 -2.81
C ALA A 70 13.15 -6.72 -1.34
N ALA A 71 11.94 -6.59 -0.80
CA ALA A 71 11.67 -6.15 0.56
C ALA A 71 11.42 -7.29 1.57
N ALA A 72 11.52 -8.55 1.15
CA ALA A 72 11.46 -9.69 2.07
C ALA A 72 12.88 -10.07 2.55
N PRO A 73 13.26 -9.81 3.82
CA PRO A 73 14.31 -10.59 4.46
C PRO A 73 13.78 -12.01 4.71
N SER A 74 14.63 -13.02 4.53
CA SER A 74 14.34 -14.46 4.61
C SER A 74 13.55 -14.89 5.86
N SER A 75 12.22 -14.81 5.86
CA SER A 75 11.32 -15.49 6.80
C SER A 75 9.92 -15.61 6.20
N PRO A 76 9.40 -16.84 6.00
CA PRO A 76 8.06 -17.08 5.50
C PRO A 76 7.07 -17.04 6.67
N GLY A 77 6.37 -15.91 6.85
CA GLY A 77 5.32 -15.77 7.85
C GLY A 77 4.31 -14.74 7.37
N GLY A 78 3.25 -15.21 6.73
CA GLY A 78 2.20 -14.38 6.15
C GLY A 78 0.96 -14.38 7.01
N GLU A 79 0.74 -13.29 7.74
CA GLU A 79 -0.56 -12.95 8.30
C GLU A 79 -1.21 -11.87 7.42
N PRO A 80 -2.51 -11.97 7.07
CA PRO A 80 -3.16 -11.11 6.09
C PRO A 80 -3.29 -9.66 6.58
N GLY A 81 -2.58 -8.74 5.92
CA GLY A 81 -2.66 -7.31 6.12
C GLY A 81 -4.10 -6.77 6.02
N VAL A 82 -4.50 -6.03 7.04
CA VAL A 82 -5.75 -5.28 7.09
C VAL A 82 -5.76 -4.23 5.96
N PRO A 83 -6.89 -4.06 5.25
CA PRO A 83 -6.98 -3.06 4.19
C PRO A 83 -6.82 -1.65 4.79
N ILE A 84 -5.86 -0.90 4.28
CA ILE A 84 -5.73 0.51 4.61
C ILE A 84 -6.78 1.21 3.78
N ALA A 85 -7.79 1.80 4.43
CA ALA A 85 -8.92 2.43 3.77
C ALA A 85 -8.43 3.55 2.84
N GLN A 86 -8.43 3.29 1.54
CA GLN A 86 -8.12 4.28 0.52
C GLN A 86 -9.31 5.23 0.37
N GLN A 87 -9.02 6.52 0.44
CA GLN A 87 -10.04 7.57 0.50
C GLN A 87 -10.52 7.96 -0.90
N PRO A 88 -11.79 8.37 -1.06
CA PRO A 88 -12.36 8.80 -2.33
C PRO A 88 -11.69 10.10 -2.82
N ARG A 89 -11.10 10.03 -4.02
CA ARG A 89 -10.51 11.18 -4.70
C ARG A 89 -11.61 11.88 -5.51
N VAL A 90 -12.35 12.79 -4.86
CA VAL A 90 -13.22 13.75 -5.56
C VAL A 90 -12.37 14.88 -6.13
N LEU A 91 -12.54 15.17 -7.43
CA LEU A 91 -11.99 16.34 -8.13
C LEU A 91 -12.75 17.61 -7.73
#